data_AF-A0A0D6LE07-F1
#
_entry.id   AF-A0A0D6LE07-F1
#
_cell.length_a   1.000
_cell.length_b   1.000
_cell.length_c   1.000
_cell.angle_alpha   90.00
_cell.angle_beta   90.00
_cell.angle_gamma   90.00
#
_symmetry.space_group_name_H-M   'P 1'
#
loop_
_entity.id
_entity.type
_entity.pdbx_description
1 polymer ?
#
loop_
_entity_poly.entity_id
_entity_poly.type
_entity_poly.pdbx_seq_one_letter_code
_entity_poly.pdbx_strand_id
1 'polypeptide(L)'
;MLSLERQRKTHLLLHQHIMQKSVSTESSDSSFMLPAEWEIQERVPMNQDEFDKRYEYTRPKQENLLVTAATKYLAKFTRPCSSCSSFSRAILAFLPILQWLPRYDIKENLLHDVIGGLMVGIMHVPQGIAYAILAGVHPVVGLYTSFFPVIAYMLFGTSRHASIGSFAVVALMTGQTVHRLSRPIVANATQTIGDPTEDQYEPVEIASALTLTIGLIQIIVGLVGLDFVTTYFSEQLVAGFTTGASVHVFVTQLKDITGIYGTPRRAGVGNAILRASDVIIEISRTNWTAAAVSAVTMLILITGKKIVNPIVQKRSPVPVPFELLVVIAGTIFSALLSLETKYHVAVVGHIPTGYSATLSDPRYIDWY
;
A
#
# COMPACT_ATOMS: atom_id res chain seq x y z
N MET A 1 1.59 -16.07 22.30
CA MET A 1 2.18 -17.19 21.54
C MET A 1 3.68 -17.37 21.80
N LEU A 2 4.50 -16.32 21.81
CA LEU A 2 5.95 -16.40 22.09
C LEU A 2 6.33 -17.13 23.41
N SER A 3 5.48 -17.07 24.43
CA SER A 3 5.70 -17.79 25.70
C SER A 3 5.51 -19.31 25.57
N LEU A 4 4.55 -19.75 24.76
CA LEU A 4 4.26 -21.17 24.55
C LEU A 4 5.30 -21.80 23.61
N GLU A 5 5.79 -21.07 22.62
CA GLU A 5 6.91 -21.52 21.78
C GLU A 5 8.23 -21.57 22.55
N ARG A 6 8.49 -20.63 23.46
CA ARG A 6 9.66 -20.72 24.35
C ARG A 6 9.57 -21.96 25.22
N GLN A 7 8.40 -22.25 25.80
CA GLN A 7 8.23 -23.45 26.62
C GLN A 7 8.38 -24.75 25.83
N ARG A 8 7.87 -24.82 24.59
CA ARG A 8 8.10 -25.97 23.71
C ARG A 8 9.58 -26.11 23.33
N LYS A 9 10.28 -25.02 23.02
CA LYS A 9 11.71 -25.04 22.70
C LYS A 9 12.54 -25.46 23.91
N THR A 10 12.26 -25.00 25.12
CA THR A 10 12.97 -25.47 26.31
C THR A 10 12.70 -26.95 26.58
N HIS A 11 11.48 -27.45 26.37
CA HIS A 11 11.18 -28.86 26.56
C HIS A 11 11.88 -29.76 25.52
N LEU A 12 11.96 -29.31 24.26
CA LEU A 12 12.70 -30.00 23.19
C LEU A 12 14.22 -29.97 23.41
N LEU A 13 14.76 -28.84 23.88
CA LEU A 13 16.19 -28.72 24.19
C LEU A 13 16.58 -29.57 25.39
N LEU A 14 15.73 -29.67 26.42
CA LEU A 14 15.95 -30.57 27.55
C LEU A 14 16.00 -32.03 27.08
N HIS A 15 15.06 -32.40 26.21
CA HIS A 15 14.99 -33.76 25.66
C HIS A 15 16.19 -34.09 24.74
N GLN A 16 16.66 -33.13 23.94
CA GLN A 16 17.89 -33.30 23.13
C GLN A 16 19.15 -33.37 23.99
N HIS A 17 19.24 -32.60 25.06
CA HIS A 17 20.40 -32.62 25.94
C HIS A 17 20.51 -33.93 26.72
N ILE A 18 19.37 -34.50 27.13
CA ILE A 18 19.30 -35.84 27.73
C ILE A 18 19.75 -36.91 26.72
N MET A 19 19.33 -36.81 25.45
CA MET A 19 19.72 -37.74 24.39
C MET A 19 21.17 -37.58 23.90
N GLN A 20 21.79 -36.41 24.04
CA GLN A 20 23.20 -36.21 23.68
C GLN A 20 24.14 -36.75 24.75
N LYS A 21 23.74 -36.66 26.02
CA LYS A 21 24.53 -37.15 27.15
C LYS A 21 24.62 -38.68 27.20
N SER A 22 23.65 -39.38 26.59
CA SER A 22 23.69 -40.84 26.45
C SER A 22 24.61 -41.32 25.32
N VAL A 23 24.90 -40.49 24.31
CA VAL A 23 25.70 -40.88 23.13
C VAL A 23 27.21 -40.71 23.34
N SER A 24 27.65 -39.86 24.28
CA SER A 24 29.08 -39.57 24.51
C SER A 24 29.84 -40.58 25.38
N THR A 25 29.21 -41.67 25.83
CA THR A 25 29.76 -42.61 26.82
C THR A 25 29.93 -44.05 26.32
N GLU A 26 30.13 -44.25 25.01
CA GLU A 26 30.47 -45.58 24.47
C GLU A 26 31.67 -45.51 23.52
N SER A 27 32.86 -45.74 24.06
CA SER A 27 33.96 -46.34 23.30
C SER A 27 34.77 -47.26 24.20
N SER A 28 34.97 -48.50 23.71
CA SER A 28 35.82 -49.60 24.20
C SER A 28 35.41 -50.31 25.50
N ASP A 29 34.55 -51.32 25.42
CA ASP A 29 34.96 -52.72 25.57
C ASP A 29 33.79 -53.71 25.35
N SER A 30 34.13 -54.88 24.80
CA SER A 30 33.21 -55.94 24.39
C SER A 30 32.48 -56.60 25.56
N SER A 31 31.34 -56.04 25.90
CA SER A 31 30.18 -56.72 26.46
C SER A 31 28.98 -55.90 26.03
N PHE A 32 27.88 -56.53 25.62
CA PHE A 32 26.62 -55.82 25.38
C PHE A 32 26.15 -55.26 26.73
N MET A 33 26.66 -54.08 27.09
CA MET A 33 26.17 -53.29 28.21
C MET A 33 24.75 -52.88 27.83
N LEU A 34 23.78 -53.37 28.60
CA LEU A 34 22.40 -52.93 28.54
C LEU A 34 22.38 -51.40 28.66
N PRO A 35 21.64 -50.68 27.79
CA PRO A 35 21.54 -49.23 27.93
C PRO A 35 21.04 -48.90 29.34
N ALA A 36 21.73 -47.94 29.95
CA ALA A 36 21.65 -47.45 31.31
C ALA A 36 20.30 -47.70 32.01
N GLU A 37 20.38 -48.24 33.23
CA GLU A 37 19.30 -48.44 34.19
C GLU A 37 18.07 -47.57 33.89
N TRP A 38 16.95 -48.23 33.58
CA TRP A 38 15.66 -47.58 33.61
C TRP A 38 15.53 -46.89 34.96
N GLU A 39 15.45 -45.56 34.98
CA GLU A 39 15.09 -44.86 36.21
C GLU A 39 13.63 -45.20 36.47
N ILE A 40 13.40 -46.26 37.26
CA ILE A 40 12.08 -46.74 37.64
C ILE A 40 11.47 -45.66 38.52
N GLN A 41 10.76 -44.73 37.88
CA GLN A 41 10.05 -43.67 38.55
C GLN A 41 8.63 -44.16 38.82
N GLU A 42 8.43 -44.83 39.95
CA GLU A 42 7.11 -45.18 40.45
C GLU A 42 6.38 -43.90 40.87
N ARG A 43 5.63 -43.30 39.93
CA ARG A 43 4.72 -42.20 40.23
C ARG A 43 3.32 -42.77 40.43
N VAL A 44 2.70 -42.38 41.54
CA VAL A 44 1.28 -42.67 41.78
C VAL A 44 0.47 -42.00 40.67
N PRO A 45 -0.48 -42.71 40.01
CA PRO A 45 -1.38 -42.07 39.06
C PRO A 45 -2.19 -41.00 39.80
N MET A 46 -2.14 -39.76 39.31
CA MET A 46 -2.85 -38.64 39.90
C MET A 46 -3.84 -38.06 38.90
N ASN A 47 -5.01 -37.64 39.40
CA ASN A 47 -5.96 -36.85 38.63
C ASN A 47 -5.48 -35.39 38.50
N GLN A 48 -5.97 -34.66 37.49
CA GLN A 48 -5.56 -33.27 37.25
C GLN A 48 -5.78 -32.36 38.49
N ASP A 49 -6.86 -32.59 39.26
CA ASP A 49 -7.12 -31.83 40.50
C ASP A 49 -6.10 -32.11 41.61
N GLU A 50 -5.61 -33.35 41.71
CA GLU A 50 -4.58 -33.75 42.68
C GLU A 50 -3.22 -33.19 42.29
N PHE A 51 -2.91 -33.21 41.00
CA PHE A 51 -1.73 -32.58 40.44
C PHE A 51 -1.73 -31.07 40.70
N ASP A 52 -2.84 -30.40 40.40
CA ASP A 52 -2.98 -28.95 40.59
C ASP A 52 -2.81 -28.56 42.08
N LYS A 53 -3.38 -29.34 43.00
CA LYS A 53 -3.19 -29.14 44.45
C LYS A 53 -1.74 -29.38 44.89
N ARG A 54 -1.09 -30.42 44.36
CA ARG A 54 0.28 -30.80 44.74
C ARG A 54 1.31 -29.76 44.32
N TYR A 55 1.11 -29.12 43.18
CA TYR A 55 2.00 -28.10 42.63
C TYR A 55 1.45 -26.67 42.80
N GLU A 56 0.45 -26.48 43.67
CA GLU A 56 -0.20 -25.18 43.94
C GLU A 56 -0.63 -24.42 42.67
N TYR A 57 -0.98 -25.16 41.62
CA TYR A 57 -1.43 -24.59 40.37
C TYR A 57 -2.86 -24.09 40.52
N THR A 58 -3.01 -22.77 40.50
CA THR A 58 -4.32 -22.12 40.44
C THR A 58 -4.76 -22.02 38.99
N ARG A 59 -5.84 -22.72 38.63
CA ARG A 59 -6.43 -22.58 37.30
C ARG A 59 -6.82 -21.11 37.07
N PRO A 60 -6.46 -20.51 35.93
CA PRO A 60 -7.00 -19.21 35.57
C PRO A 60 -8.53 -19.32 35.55
N LYS A 61 -9.24 -18.40 36.20
CA LYS A 61 -10.70 -18.36 36.16
C LYS A 61 -11.14 -18.40 34.70
N GLN A 62 -12.08 -19.29 34.40
CA GLN A 62 -12.68 -19.43 33.07
C GLN A 62 -13.60 -18.21 32.87
N GLU A 63 -13.01 -17.04 32.68
CA GLU A 63 -13.76 -15.82 32.40
C GLU A 63 -14.36 -15.95 31.01
N ASN A 64 -15.62 -15.53 30.88
CA ASN A 64 -16.27 -15.46 29.58
C ASN A 64 -15.37 -14.68 28.62
N LEU A 65 -14.93 -15.33 27.55
CA LEU A 65 -13.91 -14.81 26.64
C LEU A 65 -14.37 -13.46 26.03
N LEU A 66 -15.68 -13.34 25.78
CA LEU A 66 -16.33 -12.10 25.33
C LEU A 66 -16.32 -11.00 26.40
N VAL A 67 -16.61 -11.32 27.66
CA VAL A 67 -16.60 -10.34 28.76
C VAL A 67 -15.17 -9.86 29.03
N THR A 68 -14.20 -10.76 28.96
CA THR A 68 -12.77 -10.43 29.10
C THR A 68 -12.27 -9.56 27.94
N ALA A 69 -12.71 -9.84 26.72
CA ALA A 69 -12.39 -9.03 25.55
C ALA A 69 -13.03 -7.64 25.65
N ALA A 70 -14.32 -7.56 25.98
CA ALA A 70 -15.05 -6.30 26.11
C ALA A 70 -14.49 -5.41 27.23
N THR A 71 -14.18 -5.99 28.39
CA THR A 71 -13.56 -5.26 29.51
C THR A 71 -12.15 -4.78 29.17
N LYS A 72 -11.35 -5.56 28.42
CA LYS A 72 -10.04 -5.11 27.92
C LYS A 72 -10.16 -3.97 26.90
N TYR A 73 -11.14 -4.03 26.00
CA TYR A 73 -11.40 -2.95 25.03
C TYR A 73 -11.87 -1.67 25.72
N LEU A 74 -12.83 -1.76 26.63
CA LEU A 74 -13.29 -0.63 27.44
C LEU A 74 -12.16 -0.06 28.31
N ALA A 75 -11.34 -0.92 28.91
CA ALA A 75 -10.15 -0.51 29.64
C ALA A 75 -9.14 0.25 28.76
N LYS A 76 -8.96 -0.15 27.50
CA LYS A 76 -8.10 0.58 26.53
C LYS A 76 -8.60 2.00 26.28
N PHE A 77 -9.91 2.20 26.22
CA PHE A 77 -10.53 3.52 25.99
C PHE A 77 -10.57 4.41 27.24
N THR A 78 -10.65 3.80 28.44
CA THR A 78 -10.78 4.51 29.72
C THR A 78 -9.44 4.78 30.43
N ARG A 79 -8.40 3.97 30.16
CA ARG A 79 -7.03 4.15 30.69
C ARG A 79 -6.36 5.50 30.37
N PRO A 80 -6.58 6.15 29.21
CA PRO A 80 -6.04 7.49 28.94
C PRO A 80 -6.55 8.55 29.93
N CYS A 81 -7.76 8.38 30.49
CA CYS A 81 -8.41 9.36 31.36
C CYS A 81 -8.16 9.12 32.86
N SER A 82 -7.42 8.08 33.25
CA SER A 82 -7.24 7.75 34.68
C SER A 82 -6.12 8.50 35.39
N SER A 83 -5.18 9.09 34.65
CA SER A 83 -4.05 9.86 35.21
C SER A 83 -3.45 10.78 34.14
N CYS A 84 -2.97 11.96 34.54
CA CYS A 84 -2.25 12.90 33.66
C CYS A 84 -1.05 12.24 32.96
N SER A 85 -0.36 11.31 33.64
CA SER A 85 0.75 10.52 33.05
C SER A 85 0.29 9.51 31.99
N SER A 86 -0.92 8.97 32.13
CA SER A 86 -1.53 8.03 31.17
C SER A 86 -2.07 8.79 29.96
N PHE A 87 -2.63 9.98 30.16
CA PHE A 87 -3.07 10.88 29.11
C PHE A 87 -1.89 11.35 28.25
N SER A 88 -0.79 11.78 28.87
CA SER A 88 0.44 12.15 28.16
C SER A 88 0.98 10.98 27.32
N ARG A 89 1.01 9.76 27.87
CA ARG A 89 1.40 8.55 27.10
C ARG A 89 0.45 8.24 25.95
N ALA A 90 -0.86 8.45 26.11
CA ALA A 90 -1.83 8.28 25.05
C ALA A 90 -1.64 9.30 23.93
N ILE A 91 -1.38 10.57 24.26
CA ILE A 91 -1.04 11.61 23.28
C ILE A 91 0.25 11.26 22.55
N LEU A 92 1.30 10.84 23.27
CA LEU A 92 2.56 10.41 22.66
C LEU A 92 2.36 9.19 21.76
N ALA A 93 1.42 8.30 22.05
CA ALA A 93 1.09 7.16 21.20
C ALA A 93 0.25 7.56 19.97
N PHE A 94 -0.59 8.59 20.08
CA PHE A 94 -1.42 9.12 19.00
C PHE A 94 -0.64 10.05 18.05
N LEU A 95 0.33 10.80 18.57
CA LEU A 95 1.25 11.67 17.83
C LEU A 95 2.70 11.20 18.01
N PRO A 96 3.13 10.16 17.27
CA PRO A 96 4.50 9.65 17.34
C PRO A 96 5.57 10.71 17.07
N ILE A 97 5.23 11.78 16.33
CA ILE A 97 6.13 12.91 16.05
C ILE A 97 6.77 13.51 17.30
N LEU A 98 6.01 13.61 18.39
CA LEU A 98 6.51 14.15 19.65
C LEU A 98 7.53 13.23 20.34
N GLN A 99 7.56 11.94 20.01
CA GLN A 99 8.53 10.99 20.55
C GLN A 99 9.84 10.97 19.76
N TRP A 100 9.76 11.04 18.43
CA TRP A 100 10.94 10.88 17.59
C TRP A 100 11.66 12.19 17.28
N LEU A 101 10.93 13.28 17.10
CA LEU A 101 11.50 14.57 16.72
C LEU A 101 12.53 15.09 17.74
N PRO A 102 12.32 14.96 19.07
CA PRO A 102 13.33 15.37 20.06
C PRO A 102 14.58 14.47 20.09
N ARG A 103 14.50 13.25 19.57
CA ARG A 103 15.59 12.27 19.53
C ARG A 103 16.28 12.22 18.16
N TYR A 104 16.06 13.24 17.34
CA TYR A 104 16.55 13.27 15.96
C TYR A 104 17.95 13.87 15.87
N ASP A 105 18.90 13.08 15.37
CA ASP A 105 20.28 13.52 15.16
C ASP A 105 20.42 14.35 13.88
N ILE A 106 20.31 15.68 14.03
CA ILE A 106 20.32 16.65 12.93
C ILE A 106 21.63 16.58 12.12
N LYS A 107 22.77 16.35 12.78
CA LYS A 107 24.09 16.42 12.13
C LYS A 107 24.32 15.29 11.12
N GLU A 108 23.82 14.09 11.43
CA GLU A 108 24.06 12.90 10.61
C GLU A 108 22.91 12.65 9.64
N ASN A 109 21.66 12.81 10.07
CA ASN A 109 20.50 12.38 9.28
C ASN A 109 19.91 13.46 8.38
N LEU A 110 20.09 14.76 8.70
CA LEU A 110 19.42 15.83 7.96
C LEU A 110 19.78 15.83 6.47
N LEU A 111 21.05 15.62 6.13
CA LEU A 111 21.48 15.60 4.73
C LEU A 111 20.86 14.42 3.96
N HIS A 112 20.84 13.23 4.57
CA HIS A 112 20.26 12.03 3.97
C HIS A 112 18.74 12.14 3.82
N ASP A 113 18.05 12.71 4.80
CA ASP A 113 16.59 12.90 4.77
C ASP A 113 16.18 14.00 3.80
N VAL A 114 16.95 15.09 3.67
CA VAL A 114 16.69 16.13 2.66
C VAL A 114 16.85 15.57 1.25
N ILE A 115 17.93 14.83 0.99
CA ILE A 115 18.16 14.19 -0.31
C ILE A 115 17.07 13.15 -0.58
N GLY A 116 16.77 12.28 0.38
CA GLY A 116 15.73 11.25 0.26
C GLY A 116 14.35 11.85 0.03
N GLY A 117 13.97 12.87 0.81
CA GLY A 117 12.70 13.58 0.70
C GLY A 117 12.56 14.32 -0.64
N LEU A 118 13.63 14.98 -1.11
CA LEU A 118 13.64 15.60 -2.44
C LEU A 118 13.44 14.56 -3.53
N MET A 119 14.13 13.41 -3.44
CA MET A 119 14.00 12.31 -4.42
C MET A 119 12.59 11.69 -4.42
N VAL A 120 12.00 11.48 -3.24
CA VAL A 120 10.61 10.98 -3.12
C VAL A 120 9.62 12.00 -3.67
N GLY A 121 9.78 13.29 -3.35
CA GLY A 121 8.94 14.37 -3.88
C GLY A 121 9.02 14.47 -5.41
N ILE A 122 10.22 14.34 -5.97
CA ILE A 122 10.43 14.31 -7.42
C ILE A 122 9.70 13.12 -8.08
N MET A 123 9.69 11.94 -7.47
CA MET A 123 8.96 10.77 -7.99
C MET A 123 7.44 10.92 -7.84
N HIS A 124 6.98 11.55 -6.76
CA HIS A 124 5.55 11.74 -6.49
C HIS A 124 4.84 12.62 -7.54
N VAL A 125 5.51 13.63 -8.10
CA VAL A 125 4.89 14.55 -9.07
C VAL A 125 4.37 13.85 -10.33
N PRO A 126 5.19 13.15 -11.14
CA PRO A 126 4.71 12.47 -12.34
C PRO A 126 3.80 11.28 -11.99
N GLN A 127 4.08 10.57 -10.90
CA GLN A 127 3.26 9.45 -10.44
C GLN A 127 1.84 9.91 -10.08
N GLY A 128 1.71 11.00 -9.32
CA GLY A 128 0.43 11.58 -8.94
C GLY A 128 -0.40 12.02 -10.13
N ILE A 129 0.22 12.70 -11.12
CA ILE A 129 -0.43 13.11 -12.37
C ILE A 129 -0.95 11.89 -13.13
N ALA A 130 -0.12 10.86 -13.33
CA ALA A 130 -0.52 9.65 -14.05
C ALA A 130 -1.70 8.94 -13.36
N TYR A 131 -1.67 8.85 -12.03
CA TYR A 131 -2.74 8.18 -11.28
C TYR A 131 -4.04 8.99 -11.21
N ALA A 132 -3.98 10.32 -11.22
CA ALA A 132 -5.18 11.14 -11.38
C ALA A 132 -5.89 10.88 -12.72
N ILE A 133 -5.11 10.79 -13.80
CA ILE A 133 -5.64 10.46 -15.13
C ILE A 133 -6.27 9.05 -15.13
N LEU A 134 -5.66 8.07 -14.46
CA LEU A 134 -6.25 6.72 -14.32
C LEU A 134 -7.53 6.71 -13.48
N ALA A 135 -7.63 7.59 -12.49
CA ALA A 135 -8.84 7.78 -11.69
C ALA A 135 -9.93 8.61 -12.41
N GLY A 136 -9.64 9.17 -13.59
CA GLY A 136 -10.58 10.03 -14.31
C GLY A 136 -10.81 11.38 -13.62
N VAL A 137 -9.82 11.90 -12.91
CA VAL A 137 -9.89 13.23 -12.31
C VAL A 137 -8.78 14.12 -12.88
N HIS A 138 -8.90 15.43 -12.69
CA HIS A 138 -7.89 16.36 -13.16
C HIS A 138 -6.49 16.04 -12.62
N PRO A 139 -5.43 16.18 -13.44
CA PRO A 139 -4.04 16.00 -13.02
C PRO A 139 -3.65 16.73 -11.72
N VAL A 140 -4.24 17.91 -11.47
CA VAL A 140 -4.03 18.71 -10.26
C VAL A 140 -4.41 17.95 -8.99
N VAL A 141 -5.49 17.16 -9.03
CA VAL A 141 -5.93 16.35 -7.88
C VAL A 141 -4.86 15.30 -7.53
N GLY A 142 -4.13 14.81 -8.53
CA GLY A 142 -2.96 13.95 -8.35
C GLY A 142 -1.84 14.59 -7.54
N LEU A 143 -1.63 15.90 -7.73
CA LEU A 143 -0.66 16.68 -6.95
C LEU A 143 -1.15 16.89 -5.51
N TYR A 144 -2.43 17.18 -5.31
CA TYR A 144 -3.02 17.30 -3.97
C TYR A 144 -2.93 16.00 -3.17
N THR A 145 -3.25 14.87 -3.79
CA THR A 145 -3.16 13.54 -3.17
C THR A 145 -1.72 13.10 -2.88
N SER A 146 -0.73 13.74 -3.49
CA SER A 146 0.69 13.47 -3.22
C SER A 146 1.29 14.39 -2.15
N PHE A 147 0.64 15.52 -1.83
CA PHE A 147 1.12 16.52 -0.87
C PHE A 147 0.46 16.37 0.51
N PHE A 148 -0.88 16.44 0.58
CA PHE A 148 -1.58 16.48 1.87
C PHE A 148 -1.44 15.19 2.70
N PRO A 149 -1.55 13.97 2.13
CA PRO A 149 -1.41 12.73 2.90
C PRO A 149 -0.02 12.55 3.51
N VAL A 150 1.05 13.05 2.87
CA VAL A 150 2.42 12.97 3.39
C VAL A 150 2.55 13.81 4.67
N ILE A 151 1.98 15.02 4.69
CA ILE A 151 1.96 15.89 5.88
C ILE A 151 1.16 15.22 7.01
N ALA A 152 0.00 14.66 6.69
CA ALA A 152 -0.79 13.92 7.68
C ALA A 152 -0.02 12.70 8.23
N TYR A 153 0.67 11.94 7.36
CA TYR A 153 1.47 10.79 7.77
C TYR A 153 2.69 11.20 8.61
N MET A 154 3.31 12.35 8.36
CA MET A 154 4.39 12.86 9.21
C MET A 154 3.95 13.04 10.67
N LEU A 155 2.70 13.47 10.90
CA LEU A 155 2.15 13.72 12.24
C LEU A 155 1.72 12.43 12.95
N PHE A 156 1.00 11.55 12.24
CA PHE A 156 0.35 10.36 12.82
C PHE A 156 1.11 9.04 12.54
N GLY A 157 2.09 9.06 11.66
CA GLY A 157 2.81 7.87 11.19
C GLY A 157 3.76 7.30 12.24
N THR A 158 3.79 5.97 12.32
CA THR A 158 4.66 5.23 13.24
C THR A 158 6.01 4.87 12.62
N SER A 159 6.09 4.75 11.30
CA SER A 159 7.33 4.42 10.58
C SER A 159 7.96 5.67 9.98
N ARG A 160 9.23 5.93 10.31
CA ARG A 160 9.98 7.12 9.87
C ARG A 160 10.41 7.07 8.40
N HIS A 161 10.58 5.87 7.84
CA HIS A 161 11.08 5.68 6.48
C HIS A 161 9.96 5.48 5.45
N ALA A 162 8.71 5.32 5.90
CA ALA A 162 7.58 5.13 5.01
C ALA A 162 7.05 6.49 4.53
N SER A 163 6.82 6.60 3.22
CA SER A 163 6.10 7.73 2.63
C SER A 163 4.79 7.21 2.05
N ILE A 164 3.68 7.85 2.43
CA ILE A 164 2.37 7.53 1.84
C ILE A 164 2.19 8.38 0.60
N GLY A 165 1.88 7.73 -0.52
CA GLY A 165 1.56 8.38 -1.78
C GLY A 165 0.36 7.74 -2.46
N SER A 166 0.11 8.17 -3.69
CA SER A 166 -0.92 7.61 -4.55
C SER A 166 -0.53 6.20 -5.03
N PHE A 167 -1.51 5.31 -5.22
CA PHE A 167 -1.29 3.92 -5.62
C PHE A 167 -2.14 3.55 -6.85
N ALA A 168 -1.54 2.91 -7.84
CA ALA A 168 -2.16 2.63 -9.15
C ALA A 168 -3.49 1.86 -9.04
N VAL A 169 -3.56 0.85 -8.16
CA VAL A 169 -4.76 0.01 -8.03
C VAL A 169 -5.91 0.80 -7.42
N VAL A 170 -5.62 1.61 -6.40
CA VAL A 170 -6.62 2.48 -5.77
C VAL A 170 -7.12 3.51 -6.79
N ALA A 171 -6.22 4.10 -7.59
CA ALA A 171 -6.60 5.01 -8.67
C ALA A 171 -7.53 4.34 -9.70
N LEU A 172 -7.22 3.13 -10.14
CA LEU A 172 -8.10 2.38 -11.05
C LEU A 172 -9.46 2.06 -10.43
N MET A 173 -9.50 1.66 -9.15
CA MET A 173 -10.75 1.38 -8.45
C MET A 173 -11.61 2.64 -8.30
N THR A 174 -11.00 3.76 -7.92
CA THR A 174 -11.66 5.06 -7.87
C THR A 174 -12.20 5.45 -9.25
N GLY A 175 -11.40 5.29 -10.30
CA GLY A 175 -11.82 5.59 -11.68
C GLY A 175 -12.97 4.74 -12.19
N GLN A 176 -13.10 3.49 -11.72
CA GLN A 176 -14.28 2.66 -12.00
C GLN A 176 -15.54 3.20 -11.31
N THR A 177 -15.43 3.65 -10.06
CA THR A 177 -16.55 4.25 -9.33
C THR A 177 -16.95 5.58 -9.95
N VAL A 178 -15.98 6.46 -10.23
CA VAL A 178 -16.18 7.74 -10.91
C VAL A 178 -16.87 7.51 -12.25
N HIS A 179 -16.36 6.61 -13.10
CA HIS A 179 -16.99 6.31 -14.38
C HIS A 179 -18.41 5.73 -14.28
N ARG A 180 -18.74 5.00 -13.21
CA ARG A 180 -20.08 4.43 -13.01
C ARG A 180 -21.11 5.49 -12.59
N LEU A 181 -20.68 6.47 -11.81
CA LEU A 181 -21.57 7.51 -11.26
C LEU A 181 -21.59 8.77 -12.16
N SER A 182 -20.48 9.09 -12.82
CA SER A 182 -20.35 10.15 -13.82
C SER A 182 -20.95 9.66 -15.14
N ARG A 183 -22.27 9.72 -15.30
CA ARG A 183 -22.94 9.38 -16.57
C ARG A 183 -22.66 10.47 -17.62
N PRO A 184 -22.13 10.14 -18.80
CA PRO A 184 -22.07 11.09 -19.91
C PRO A 184 -23.47 11.25 -20.53
N ILE A 185 -23.81 12.49 -20.91
CA ILE A 185 -25.03 12.81 -21.66
C ILE A 185 -24.97 12.04 -23.00
N VAL A 186 -25.72 10.94 -23.13
CA VAL A 186 -26.09 10.44 -24.46
C VAL A 186 -27.19 11.36 -24.96
N ALA A 187 -26.80 12.50 -25.55
CA ALA A 187 -27.70 13.36 -26.30
C ALA A 187 -28.00 12.67 -27.63
N ASN A 188 -28.76 11.57 -27.58
CA ASN A 188 -29.46 11.11 -28.77
C ASN A 188 -30.52 12.17 -29.07
N ALA A 189 -30.31 12.92 -30.16
CA ALA A 189 -31.15 14.02 -30.63
C ALA A 189 -32.61 13.63 -30.99
N THR A 190 -33.09 12.47 -30.55
CA THR A 190 -34.44 11.95 -30.79
C THR A 190 -35.12 11.37 -29.55
N GLN A 191 -34.51 11.43 -28.37
CA GLN A 191 -35.20 11.04 -27.14
C GLN A 191 -35.58 12.29 -26.35
N THR A 192 -36.89 12.47 -26.26
CA THR A 192 -37.64 13.39 -25.40
C THR A 192 -36.88 13.75 -24.15
N ILE A 193 -36.79 15.07 -23.91
CA ILE A 193 -36.43 15.76 -22.66
C ILE A 193 -36.73 14.84 -21.46
N GLY A 194 -35.74 14.05 -21.08
CA GLY A 194 -35.68 13.43 -19.78
C GLY A 194 -35.40 14.57 -18.80
N ASP A 195 -36.21 14.62 -17.77
CA ASP A 195 -36.18 15.60 -16.69
C ASP A 195 -34.74 16.07 -16.34
N PRO A 196 -34.42 17.38 -16.31
CA PRO A 196 -33.07 17.89 -16.00
C PRO A 196 -32.73 17.77 -14.51
N THR A 197 -33.30 16.78 -13.82
CA THR A 197 -33.29 16.60 -12.35
C THR A 197 -32.38 15.46 -11.87
N GLU A 198 -31.65 14.78 -12.77
CA GLU A 198 -30.53 13.93 -12.32
C GLU A 198 -29.28 14.81 -12.13
N ASP A 199 -28.97 15.10 -10.86
CA ASP A 199 -27.76 15.84 -10.43
C ASP A 199 -26.51 15.27 -11.11
N GLN A 200 -25.91 16.06 -12.01
CA GLN A 200 -24.62 15.73 -12.60
C GLN A 200 -23.53 16.04 -11.60
N TYR A 201 -22.90 15.00 -11.07
CA TYR A 201 -21.78 15.14 -10.13
C TYR A 201 -20.47 15.21 -10.91
N GLU A 202 -19.63 16.17 -10.53
CA GLU A 202 -18.29 16.28 -11.10
C GLU A 202 -17.45 15.05 -10.67
N PRO A 203 -16.56 14.52 -11.53
CA PRO A 203 -15.65 13.42 -11.17
C PRO A 203 -14.90 13.64 -9.85
N VAL A 204 -14.52 14.89 -9.56
CA VAL A 204 -13.81 15.23 -8.32
C VAL A 204 -14.72 15.19 -7.10
N GLU A 205 -15.98 15.59 -7.21
CA GLU A 205 -16.97 15.48 -6.13
C GLU A 205 -17.19 14.02 -5.75
N ILE A 206 -17.39 13.15 -6.74
CA ILE A 206 -17.55 11.71 -6.53
C ILE A 206 -16.31 11.11 -5.86
N ALA A 207 -15.12 11.45 -6.36
CA ALA A 207 -13.86 10.97 -5.79
C ALA A 207 -13.67 11.45 -4.34
N SER A 208 -14.02 12.72 -4.05
CA SER A 208 -13.92 13.28 -2.70
C SER A 208 -14.88 12.60 -1.72
N ALA A 209 -16.14 12.39 -2.10
CA ALA A 209 -17.13 11.69 -1.28
C ALA A 209 -16.73 10.22 -1.03
N LEU A 210 -16.19 9.55 -2.05
CA LEU A 210 -15.66 8.19 -1.92
C LEU A 210 -14.49 8.14 -0.92
N THR A 211 -13.52 9.04 -1.05
CA THR A 211 -12.36 9.08 -0.14
C THR A 211 -12.75 9.41 1.30
N LEU A 212 -13.70 10.32 1.51
CA LEU A 212 -14.23 10.65 2.84
C LEU A 212 -14.91 9.43 3.46
N THR A 213 -15.74 8.72 2.69
CA THR A 213 -16.44 7.51 3.15
C THR A 213 -15.45 6.41 3.52
N ILE A 214 -14.42 6.18 2.69
CA ILE A 214 -13.36 5.21 2.98
C ILE A 214 -12.60 5.62 4.25
N GLY A 215 -12.28 6.90 4.43
CA GLY A 215 -11.64 7.41 5.65
C GLY A 215 -12.48 7.16 6.90
N LEU A 216 -13.79 7.40 6.84
CA LEU A 216 -14.70 7.10 7.94
C LEU A 216 -14.74 5.59 8.26
N ILE A 217 -14.82 4.75 7.23
CA ILE A 217 -14.76 3.29 7.40
C ILE A 217 -13.42 2.87 8.03
N GLN A 218 -12.29 3.44 7.60
CA GLN A 218 -10.98 3.15 8.18
C GLN A 218 -10.89 3.56 9.66
N ILE A 219 -11.50 4.69 10.05
CA ILE A 219 -11.61 5.10 11.45
C ILE A 219 -12.43 4.07 12.23
N ILE A 220 -13.59 3.65 11.72
CA ILE A 220 -14.44 2.64 12.37
C ILE A 220 -13.69 1.32 12.53
N VAL A 221 -13.03 0.83 11.48
CA VAL A 221 -12.23 -0.41 11.49
C VAL A 221 -11.09 -0.32 12.52
N GLY A 222 -10.43 0.85 12.61
CA GLY A 222 -9.41 1.14 13.62
C GLY A 222 -9.95 1.15 15.05
N LEU A 223 -11.15 1.72 15.27
CA LEU A 223 -11.81 1.77 16.57
C LEU A 223 -12.26 0.37 17.05
N VAL A 224 -12.75 -0.46 16.14
CA VAL A 224 -13.13 -1.85 16.43
C VAL A 224 -11.90 -2.74 16.63
N GLY A 225 -10.69 -2.26 16.26
CA GLY A 225 -9.43 -2.98 16.44
C GLY A 225 -9.34 -4.23 15.56
N LEU A 226 -9.74 -4.10 14.29
CA LEU A 226 -9.53 -5.13 13.27
C LEU A 226 -8.08 -5.14 12.74
N ASP A 227 -7.17 -4.39 13.36
CA ASP A 227 -5.74 -4.41 13.04
C ASP A 227 -5.15 -5.83 13.14
N PHE A 228 -5.66 -6.65 14.06
CA PHE A 228 -5.27 -8.04 14.19
C PHE A 228 -5.42 -8.81 12.86
N VAL A 229 -6.47 -8.56 12.09
CA VAL A 229 -6.77 -9.30 10.84
C VAL A 229 -5.66 -9.11 9.82
N THR A 230 -5.09 -7.90 9.74
CA THR A 230 -4.01 -7.57 8.81
C THR A 230 -2.71 -8.32 9.12
N THR A 231 -2.50 -8.69 10.39
CA THR A 231 -1.34 -9.49 10.83
C THR A 231 -1.47 -10.96 10.41
N TYR A 232 -2.67 -11.42 10.06
CA TYR A 232 -2.94 -12.81 9.65
C TYR A 232 -2.88 -13.03 8.14
N PHE A 233 -2.64 -12.00 7.33
CA PHE A 233 -2.45 -12.20 5.91
C PHE A 233 -1.15 -12.95 5.65
N SER A 234 -1.26 -14.09 4.96
CA SER A 234 -0.09 -14.86 4.54
C SER A 234 0.69 -14.08 3.48
N GLU A 235 2.01 -14.23 3.49
CA GLU A 235 2.87 -13.62 2.47
C GLU A 235 2.46 -14.05 1.05
N GLN A 236 1.98 -15.29 0.90
CA GLN A 236 1.50 -15.82 -0.38
C GLN A 236 0.23 -15.12 -0.86
N LEU A 237 -0.70 -14.77 0.04
CA LEU A 237 -1.90 -14.01 -0.30
C LEU A 237 -1.52 -12.61 -0.81
N VAL A 238 -0.63 -11.91 -0.11
CA VAL A 238 -0.19 -10.57 -0.48
C VAL A 238 0.60 -10.59 -1.80
N ALA A 239 1.48 -11.58 -2.00
CA ALA A 239 2.22 -11.78 -3.24
C ALA A 239 1.28 -12.08 -4.44
N GLY A 240 0.27 -12.93 -4.23
CA GLY A 240 -0.73 -13.23 -5.26
C GLY A 240 -1.57 -12.01 -5.63
N PHE A 241 -2.06 -11.27 -4.63
CA PHE A 241 -2.81 -10.04 -4.83
C PHE A 241 -2.00 -8.98 -5.59
N THR A 242 -0.77 -8.72 -5.16
CA THR A 242 0.11 -7.72 -5.79
C THR A 242 0.49 -8.10 -7.22
N THR A 243 0.73 -9.38 -7.50
CA THR A 243 1.01 -9.88 -8.87
C THR A 243 -0.21 -9.69 -9.78
N GLY A 244 -1.40 -10.11 -9.32
CA GLY A 244 -2.64 -9.93 -10.07
C GLY A 244 -2.97 -8.46 -10.33
N ALA A 245 -2.78 -7.61 -9.32
CA ALA A 245 -2.97 -6.18 -9.44
C ALA A 245 -1.97 -5.53 -10.40
N SER A 246 -0.72 -6.01 -10.44
CA SER A 246 0.30 -5.53 -11.38
C SER A 246 -0.06 -5.87 -12.83
N VAL A 247 -0.53 -7.09 -13.09
CA VAL A 247 -1.04 -7.49 -14.42
C VAL A 247 -2.25 -6.63 -14.81
N HIS A 248 -3.17 -6.40 -13.86
CA HIS A 248 -4.33 -5.55 -14.10
C HIS A 248 -3.91 -4.12 -14.47
N VAL A 249 -3.01 -3.50 -13.71
CA VAL A 249 -2.47 -2.17 -14.02
C VAL A 249 -1.79 -2.16 -15.38
N PHE A 250 -0.93 -3.14 -15.67
CA PHE A 250 -0.24 -3.25 -16.95
C PHE A 250 -1.20 -3.27 -18.14
N VAL A 251 -2.25 -4.12 -18.10
CA VAL A 251 -3.25 -4.19 -19.17
C VAL A 251 -3.97 -2.86 -19.34
N THR A 252 -4.27 -2.14 -18.25
CA THR A 252 -4.91 -0.82 -18.35
C THR A 252 -4.02 0.26 -18.97
N GLN A 253 -2.69 0.14 -18.89
CA GLN A 253 -1.75 1.07 -19.50
C GLN A 253 -1.50 0.78 -20.99
N LEU A 254 -1.83 -0.42 -21.49
CA LEU A 254 -1.54 -0.79 -22.88
C LEU A 254 -2.17 0.17 -23.89
N LYS A 255 -3.39 0.66 -23.63
CA LYS A 255 -4.07 1.65 -24.49
C LYS A 255 -3.29 2.96 -24.60
N ASP A 256 -2.69 3.42 -23.50
CA ASP A 256 -1.98 4.70 -23.43
C ASP A 256 -0.57 4.55 -24.05
N ILE A 257 0.04 3.36 -23.92
CA ILE A 257 1.30 2.99 -24.60
C ILE A 257 1.13 2.93 -26.12
N THR A 258 0.03 2.35 -26.62
CA THR A 258 -0.25 2.25 -28.07
C THR A 258 -0.89 3.51 -28.65
N GLY A 259 -1.32 4.45 -27.80
CA GLY A 259 -2.02 5.66 -28.24
C GLY A 259 -3.37 5.38 -28.89
N ILE A 260 -4.08 4.33 -28.44
CA ILE A 260 -5.43 4.00 -28.90
C ILE A 260 -6.44 4.75 -28.02
N TYR A 261 -7.18 5.68 -28.62
CA TYR A 261 -8.21 6.46 -27.94
C TYR A 261 -9.62 5.99 -28.33
N GLY A 262 -10.59 6.18 -27.43
CA GLY A 262 -12.00 5.85 -27.69
C GLY A 262 -12.42 4.40 -27.42
N THR A 263 -11.60 3.61 -26.71
CA THR A 263 -12.01 2.26 -26.27
C THR A 263 -13.04 2.34 -25.14
N PRO A 264 -14.07 1.49 -25.14
CA PRO A 264 -15.09 1.52 -24.10
C PRO A 264 -14.47 1.18 -22.73
N ARG A 265 -14.74 2.02 -21.72
CA ARG A 265 -14.35 1.73 -20.33
C ARG A 265 -15.21 0.60 -19.78
N ARG A 266 -14.76 -0.64 -19.98
CA ARG A 266 -15.39 -1.83 -19.41
C ARG A 266 -15.24 -1.86 -17.89
N ALA A 267 -16.25 -2.41 -17.22
CA ALA A 267 -16.31 -2.63 -15.77
C ALA A 267 -16.93 -4.01 -15.48
N GLY A 268 -16.57 -4.63 -14.37
CA GLY A 268 -17.12 -5.93 -13.95
C GLY A 268 -16.10 -7.06 -13.93
N VAL A 269 -16.58 -8.29 -13.79
CA VAL A 269 -15.74 -9.50 -13.73
C VAL A 269 -15.06 -9.71 -15.08
N GLY A 270 -13.76 -10.04 -15.05
CA GLY A 270 -12.99 -10.26 -16.29
C GLY A 270 -12.62 -8.99 -17.05
N ASN A 271 -12.80 -7.80 -16.47
CA ASN A 271 -12.51 -6.51 -17.11
C ASN A 271 -11.11 -6.44 -17.75
N ALA A 272 -10.07 -6.93 -17.08
CA ALA A 272 -8.72 -6.94 -17.64
C ALA A 272 -8.64 -7.73 -18.96
N ILE A 273 -9.27 -8.91 -19.03
CA ILE A 273 -9.27 -9.75 -20.24
C ILE A 273 -10.02 -9.03 -21.37
N LEU A 274 -11.16 -8.44 -21.06
CA LEU A 274 -11.96 -7.72 -22.05
C LEU A 274 -11.20 -6.48 -22.57
N ARG A 275 -10.52 -5.73 -21.71
CA ARG A 275 -9.66 -4.60 -22.13
C ARG A 275 -8.50 -5.05 -22.99
N ALA A 276 -7.86 -6.19 -22.66
CA ALA A 276 -6.81 -6.75 -23.49
C ALA A 276 -7.36 -7.13 -24.88
N SER A 277 -8.56 -7.72 -24.93
CA SER A 277 -9.24 -8.03 -26.20
C SER A 277 -9.52 -6.77 -27.02
N ASP A 278 -10.02 -5.69 -26.40
CA ASP A 278 -10.26 -4.42 -27.09
C ASP A 278 -8.96 -3.84 -27.66
N VAL A 279 -7.85 -3.88 -26.91
CA VAL A 279 -6.56 -3.41 -27.43
C VAL A 279 -6.07 -4.24 -28.63
N ILE A 280 -6.32 -5.56 -28.63
CA ILE A 280 -5.94 -6.45 -29.73
C ILE A 280 -6.78 -6.19 -30.98
N ILE A 281 -8.09 -5.98 -30.82
CA ILE A 281 -9.00 -5.72 -31.94
C ILE A 281 -8.68 -4.34 -32.56
N GLU A 282 -8.50 -3.32 -31.72
CA GLU A 282 -8.20 -1.96 -32.14
C GLU A 282 -6.72 -1.72 -32.46
N ILE A 283 -5.86 -2.75 -32.47
CA ILE A 283 -4.41 -2.61 -32.69
C ILE A 283 -4.07 -1.92 -34.01
N SER A 284 -4.95 -2.03 -35.01
CA SER A 284 -4.78 -1.35 -36.31
C SER A 284 -4.90 0.18 -36.22
N ARG A 285 -5.52 0.72 -35.16
CA ARG A 285 -5.66 2.17 -34.89
C ARG A 285 -4.52 2.73 -34.04
N THR A 286 -3.45 1.96 -33.81
CA THR A 286 -2.29 2.36 -33.02
C THR A 286 -1.63 3.62 -33.58
N ASN A 287 -1.36 4.60 -32.71
CA ASN A 287 -0.52 5.73 -33.04
C ASN A 287 0.95 5.31 -32.90
N TRP A 288 1.60 4.99 -34.03
CA TRP A 288 2.99 4.52 -34.06
C TRP A 288 3.97 5.50 -33.42
N THR A 289 3.70 6.81 -33.48
CA THR A 289 4.51 7.83 -32.82
C THR A 289 4.40 7.74 -31.30
N ALA A 290 3.19 7.58 -30.76
CA ALA A 290 2.99 7.37 -29.31
C ALA A 290 3.63 6.06 -28.83
N ALA A 291 3.50 4.99 -29.61
CA ALA A 291 4.13 3.70 -29.32
C ALA A 291 5.66 3.79 -29.32
N ALA A 292 6.25 4.49 -30.30
CA ALA A 292 7.71 4.70 -30.36
C ALA A 292 8.22 5.54 -29.18
N VAL A 293 7.53 6.63 -28.84
CA VAL A 293 7.87 7.45 -27.66
C VAL A 293 7.78 6.63 -26.38
N SER A 294 6.73 5.81 -26.22
CA SER A 294 6.57 4.93 -25.07
C SER A 294 7.67 3.87 -24.98
N ALA A 295 8.05 3.26 -26.11
CA ALA A 295 9.12 2.26 -26.17
C ALA A 295 10.49 2.87 -25.82
N VAL A 296 10.81 4.04 -26.37
CA VAL A 296 12.05 4.78 -26.05
C VAL A 296 12.09 5.19 -24.59
N THR A 297 10.99 5.73 -24.07
CA THR A 297 10.83 6.11 -22.65
C THR A 297 11.06 4.91 -21.74
N MET A 298 10.43 3.77 -22.05
CA MET A 298 10.59 2.53 -21.29
C MET A 298 12.03 2.00 -21.35
N LEU A 299 12.68 2.05 -22.52
CA LEU A 299 14.08 1.67 -22.67
C LEU A 299 15.00 2.56 -21.82
N ILE A 300 14.79 3.88 -21.82
CA ILE A 300 15.58 4.82 -21.01
C ILE A 300 15.38 4.55 -19.52
N LEU A 301 14.15 4.31 -19.06
CA LEU A 301 13.87 4.03 -17.66
C LEU A 301 14.48 2.70 -17.20
N ILE A 302 14.37 1.63 -18.00
CA ILE A 302 14.95 0.33 -17.67
C ILE A 302 16.48 0.41 -17.66
N THR A 303 17.08 1.01 -18.69
CA THR A 303 18.53 1.18 -18.80
C THR A 303 19.07 2.08 -17.69
N GLY A 304 18.37 3.20 -17.43
CA GLY A 304 18.68 4.13 -16.36
C GLY A 304 18.70 3.45 -14.99
N LYS A 305 17.61 2.77 -14.62
CA LYS A 305 17.51 2.12 -13.31
C LYS A 305 18.40 0.89 -13.15
N LYS A 306 18.50 0.02 -14.17
CA LYS A 306 19.23 -1.27 -14.05
C LYS A 306 20.72 -1.16 -14.35
N ILE A 307 21.13 -0.29 -15.27
CA ILE A 307 22.52 -0.23 -15.75
C ILE A 307 23.19 1.03 -15.22
N VAL A 308 22.60 2.21 -15.44
CA VAL A 308 23.24 3.49 -15.10
C VAL A 308 23.27 3.72 -13.59
N ASN A 309 22.16 3.48 -12.89
CA ASN A 309 22.06 3.71 -11.45
C ASN A 309 23.15 2.98 -10.63
N PRO A 310 23.40 1.66 -10.79
CA PRO A 310 24.45 0.98 -10.03
C PRO A 310 25.87 1.45 -10.40
N ILE A 311 26.09 1.97 -11.60
CA ILE A 311 27.39 2.57 -11.99
C ILE A 311 27.56 3.92 -11.29
N VAL A 312 26.54 4.76 -11.31
CA VAL A 312 26.57 6.09 -10.69
C VAL A 312 26.67 5.98 -9.17
N GLN A 313 26.01 4.99 -8.56
CA GLN A 313 26.04 4.74 -7.13
C GLN A 313 27.44 4.40 -6.60
N LYS A 314 28.36 3.90 -7.47
CA LYS A 314 29.78 3.72 -7.10
C LYS A 314 30.51 5.05 -6.91
N ARG A 315 30.01 6.14 -7.50
CA ARG A 315 30.68 7.46 -7.53
C ARG A 315 29.97 8.51 -6.69
N SER A 316 28.64 8.41 -6.51
CA SER A 316 27.82 9.34 -5.73
C SER A 316 26.82 8.57 -4.87
N PRO A 317 26.60 8.97 -3.59
CA PRO A 317 25.57 8.36 -2.75
C PRO A 317 24.14 8.77 -3.13
N VAL A 318 23.97 9.74 -4.03
CA VAL A 318 22.66 10.28 -4.41
C VAL A 318 22.07 9.47 -5.58
N PRO A 319 20.86 8.87 -5.42
CA PRO A 319 20.19 8.19 -6.52
C PRO A 319 19.78 9.18 -7.62
N VAL A 320 19.84 8.76 -8.88
CA VAL A 320 19.49 9.62 -10.02
C VAL A 320 17.99 9.51 -10.33
N PRO A 321 17.25 10.63 -10.43
CA PRO A 321 15.80 10.62 -10.68
C PRO A 321 15.50 10.45 -12.18
N PHE A 322 15.69 9.23 -12.70
CA PHE A 322 15.46 8.94 -14.13
C PHE A 322 14.03 9.28 -14.59
N GLU A 323 13.03 9.11 -13.73
CA GLU A 323 11.63 9.43 -14.02
C GLU A 323 11.46 10.93 -14.35
N LEU A 324 12.05 11.81 -13.54
CA LEU A 324 12.01 13.25 -13.79
C LEU A 324 12.77 13.64 -15.05
N LEU A 325 13.97 13.09 -15.25
CA LEU A 325 14.79 13.38 -16.44
C LEU A 325 14.03 13.02 -17.72
N VAL A 326 13.35 11.87 -17.72
CA VAL A 326 12.55 11.40 -18.84
C VAL A 326 11.32 12.28 -19.04
N VAL A 327 10.64 12.71 -17.98
CA VAL A 327 9.49 13.63 -18.09
C VAL A 327 9.94 14.98 -18.66
N ILE A 328 11.02 15.57 -18.14
CA ILE A 328 11.56 16.85 -18.64
C ILE A 328 11.96 16.72 -20.12
N ALA A 329 12.74 15.69 -20.46
CA ALA A 329 13.16 15.45 -21.84
C ALA A 329 11.93 15.24 -22.74
N GLY A 330 10.97 14.42 -22.31
CA GLY A 330 9.73 14.15 -23.03
C GLY A 330 8.91 15.42 -23.27
N THR A 331 8.78 16.30 -22.29
CA THR A 331 8.11 17.60 -22.44
C THR A 331 8.84 18.50 -23.44
N ILE A 332 10.17 18.59 -23.37
CA ILE A 332 10.98 19.37 -24.31
C ILE A 332 10.82 18.82 -25.74
N PHE A 333 10.97 17.51 -25.93
CA PHE A 333 10.78 16.87 -27.23
C PHE A 333 9.36 17.04 -27.77
N SER A 334 8.35 16.93 -26.90
CA SER A 334 6.95 17.15 -27.27
C SER A 334 6.71 18.57 -27.79
N ALA A 335 7.27 19.57 -27.11
CA ALA A 335 7.16 20.98 -27.51
C ALA A 335 7.91 21.27 -28.83
N LEU A 336 9.15 20.78 -28.98
CA LEU A 336 9.97 21.03 -30.17
C LEU A 336 9.42 20.35 -31.44
N LEU A 337 8.86 19.14 -31.30
CA LEU A 337 8.32 18.37 -32.43
C LEU A 337 6.83 18.60 -32.65
N SER A 338 6.19 19.38 -31.76
CA SER A 338 4.75 19.63 -31.74
C SER A 338 3.95 18.32 -31.90
N LEU A 339 4.22 17.36 -31.02
CA LEU A 339 3.67 15.98 -31.13
C LEU A 339 2.14 15.92 -31.08
N GLU A 340 1.51 16.85 -30.36
CA GLU A 340 0.05 16.97 -30.29
C GLU A 340 -0.56 17.35 -31.64
N THR A 341 -0.08 18.44 -32.25
CA THR A 341 -0.67 19.00 -33.47
C THR A 341 -0.31 18.20 -34.72
N LYS A 342 0.93 17.70 -34.80
CA LYS A 342 1.45 17.02 -36.01
C LYS A 342 1.22 15.51 -36.00
N TYR A 343 1.24 14.89 -34.83
CA TYR A 343 1.20 13.42 -34.69
C TYR A 343 0.03 12.93 -33.83
N HIS A 344 -0.88 13.82 -33.39
CA HIS A 344 -2.06 13.50 -32.59
C HIS A 344 -1.75 12.63 -31.36
N VAL A 345 -0.61 12.91 -30.72
CA VAL A 345 -0.23 12.28 -29.45
C VAL A 345 -0.92 13.04 -28.32
N ALA A 346 -1.66 12.35 -27.45
CA ALA A 346 -2.30 12.98 -26.32
C ALA A 346 -1.27 13.57 -25.34
N VAL A 347 -1.50 14.81 -24.92
CA VAL A 347 -0.68 15.53 -23.94
C VAL A 347 -1.52 15.86 -22.71
N VAL A 348 -0.87 16.09 -21.56
CA VAL A 348 -1.53 16.42 -20.28
C VAL A 348 -2.23 17.80 -20.30
N GLY A 349 -1.92 18.63 -21.31
CA GLY A 349 -2.53 19.95 -21.54
C GLY A 349 -2.31 20.94 -20.40
N HIS A 350 -3.21 21.91 -20.29
CA HIS A 350 -3.09 23.01 -19.35
C HIS A 350 -3.45 22.57 -17.92
N ILE A 351 -2.48 22.68 -17.01
CA ILE A 351 -2.67 22.45 -15.58
C ILE A 351 -2.89 23.82 -14.91
N PRO A 352 -4.07 24.11 -14.34
CA PRO A 352 -4.31 25.40 -13.71
C PRO A 352 -3.41 25.60 -12.49
N THR A 353 -2.84 26.79 -12.40
CA THR A 353 -1.95 27.20 -11.32
C THR A 353 -2.74 27.97 -10.26
N GLY A 354 -2.77 27.48 -9.03
CA GLY A 354 -3.41 28.15 -7.88
C GLY A 354 -4.38 27.25 -7.12
N TYR A 355 -4.76 27.68 -5.92
CA TYR A 355 -5.80 27.02 -5.13
C TYR A 355 -7.17 27.41 -5.72
N SER A 356 -7.71 26.59 -6.62
CA SER A 356 -9.07 26.80 -7.12
C SER A 356 -10.06 26.38 -6.03
N ALA A 357 -10.67 27.34 -5.36
CA ALA A 357 -11.76 27.10 -4.40
C ALA A 357 -13.08 26.68 -5.08
N THR A 358 -13.14 26.75 -6.41
CA THR A 358 -14.29 26.34 -7.23
C THR A 358 -13.82 25.32 -8.25
N LEU A 359 -14.27 24.07 -8.07
CA LEU A 359 -14.04 22.96 -9.00
C LEU A 359 -14.93 23.07 -10.27
N SER A 360 -15.91 23.97 -10.27
CA SER A 360 -16.90 24.18 -11.32
C SER A 360 -16.46 25.08 -12.51
N ASP A 361 -15.21 24.99 -12.98
CA ASP A 361 -14.80 25.72 -14.20
C ASP A 361 -15.07 24.87 -15.47
N PRO A 362 -15.81 25.37 -16.47
CA PRO A 362 -16.08 24.64 -17.72
C PRO A 362 -14.82 24.19 -18.50
N ARG A 363 -13.64 24.78 -18.22
CA ARG A 363 -12.35 24.38 -18.82
C ARG A 363 -11.86 22.98 -18.41
N TYR A 364 -12.58 22.32 -17.49
CA TYR A 364 -12.30 20.99 -16.96
C TYR A 364 -12.98 19.85 -17.75
N ILE A 365 -13.81 20.14 -18.75
CA ILE A 365 -14.72 19.15 -19.35
C ILE A 365 -14.06 18.32 -20.48
N ASP A 366 -12.97 18.80 -21.10
CA ASP A 366 -12.47 18.25 -22.37
C ASP A 366 -11.51 17.04 -22.27
N TRP A 367 -11.42 16.37 -21.12
CA TRP A 367 -10.40 15.33 -20.85
C TRP A 367 -10.85 13.87 -21.06
N TYR A 368 -11.98 13.64 -21.73
CA TYR A 368 -12.65 12.33 -21.79
C TYR A 368 -12.80 11.72 -23.17
#